data_AF-A0AAP2S0P5-F1
#
_entry.id   AF-A0AAP2S0P5-F1
#
_cell.length_a   1.000
_cell.length_b   1.000
_cell.length_c   1.000
_cell.angle_alpha   90.00
_cell.angle_beta   90.00
_cell.angle_gamma   90.00
#
_symmetry.space_group_name_H-M   'P 1'
#
loop_
_entity.id
_entity.type
_entity.pdbx_description
1 polymer ?
#
loop_
_entity_poly.entity_id
_entity_poly.type
_entity_poly.pdbx_seq_one_letter_code
_entity_poly.pdbx_strand_id
1 'polypeptide(L)'
;MTIRWPALIACVFILTGCAGMQNPQKANLAHCATQFKAYKAENYPLVLQEGDLCLQKNPLPASLQSLVYALQADAHSNLKHFPQAVTAKEKSLQLATKPDPRDNLDLSAMYRDAGNPKKALELVQYNLDNGLGEAGKGSGFHMPTYYHLGLALTDLGQYREAAEAFSTGLQRQPDFAWAYYARGIAYDHLGDRDSAKADFLKFSQIVKKKYVEEKHKAKLAEYGISVL
;
A
#
# COMPACT_ATOMS: atom_id res chain seq x y z
N MET A 1 -13.56 77.23 17.27
CA MET A 1 -13.91 75.85 16.86
C MET A 1 -14.17 75.87 15.37
N THR A 2 -13.44 75.03 14.64
CA THR A 2 -13.10 75.19 13.21
C THR A 2 -14.19 74.73 12.26
N ILE A 3 -14.27 75.47 11.15
CA ILE A 3 -15.15 75.34 9.99
C ILE A 3 -14.64 74.24 9.03
N ARG A 4 -15.59 73.70 8.23
CA ARG A 4 -15.51 73.19 6.83
C ARG A 4 -15.64 71.67 6.58
N TRP A 5 -16.78 71.32 5.98
CA TRP A 5 -16.98 70.23 4.99
C TRP A 5 -16.85 70.82 3.56
N PRO A 6 -16.90 70.06 2.44
CA PRO A 6 -16.48 68.68 2.12
C PRO A 6 -15.64 68.62 0.79
N ALA A 7 -15.10 67.46 0.38
CA ALA A 7 -14.93 67.08 -1.04
C ALA A 7 -14.29 65.69 -1.23
N LEU A 8 -14.98 64.86 -2.00
CA LEU A 8 -14.46 63.69 -2.70
C LEU A 8 -13.34 64.11 -3.68
N ILE A 9 -12.20 63.41 -3.65
CA ILE A 9 -11.34 63.27 -4.84
C ILE A 9 -10.98 61.79 -4.96
N ALA A 10 -11.56 61.19 -5.99
CA ALA A 10 -11.08 59.95 -6.60
C ALA A 10 -9.67 60.18 -7.17
N CYS A 11 -8.75 59.29 -6.83
CA CYS A 11 -7.52 59.03 -7.58
C CYS A 11 -7.56 57.52 -7.89
N VAL A 12 -8.26 57.14 -8.95
CA VAL A 12 -7.73 56.92 -10.31
C VAL A 12 -6.75 55.73 -10.33
N PHE A 13 -7.26 54.66 -10.94
CA PHE A 13 -6.51 53.57 -11.55
C PHE A 13 -5.42 54.13 -12.48
N ILE A 14 -4.15 53.95 -12.15
CA ILE A 14 -3.06 53.76 -13.13
C ILE A 14 -2.11 52.69 -12.59
N LEU A 15 -2.21 51.50 -13.20
CA LEU A 15 -1.14 50.57 -13.57
C LEU A 15 0.23 50.77 -12.87
N THR A 16 0.51 50.01 -11.82
CA THR A 16 1.56 48.96 -11.76
C THR A 16 1.77 48.51 -10.31
N GLY A 17 1.65 47.21 -10.05
CA GLY A 17 2.38 46.54 -8.98
C GLY A 17 1.83 46.66 -7.55
N CYS A 18 0.89 45.79 -7.20
CA CYS A 18 0.92 45.13 -5.89
C CYS A 18 0.55 43.65 -6.08
N ALA A 19 1.62 42.86 -6.09
CA ALA A 19 1.73 41.46 -5.77
C ALA A 19 0.44 40.72 -5.35
N GLY A 20 0.17 39.63 -6.08
CA GLY A 20 0.00 38.31 -5.47
C GLY A 20 -1.17 38.13 -4.51
N MET A 21 -2.19 37.43 -5.03
CA MET A 21 -3.07 36.55 -4.27
C MET A 21 -2.47 36.05 -2.94
N GLN A 22 -3.08 36.37 -1.81
CA GLN A 22 -2.93 35.56 -0.60
C GLN A 22 -4.32 35.10 -0.14
N ASN A 23 -4.80 34.05 -0.81
CA ASN A 23 -5.84 33.20 -0.26
C ASN A 23 -5.26 32.50 0.98
N PRO A 24 -5.79 32.72 2.21
CA PRO A 24 -5.29 32.10 3.44
C PRO A 24 -5.40 30.57 3.45
N GLN A 25 -6.07 29.94 2.48
CA GLN A 25 -6.12 28.49 2.30
C GLN A 25 -4.84 27.87 1.69
N LYS A 26 -3.90 28.68 1.19
CA LYS A 26 -2.66 28.16 0.57
C LYS A 26 -1.60 27.67 1.57
N ALA A 27 -1.73 27.98 2.86
CA ALA A 27 -0.64 27.81 3.81
C ALA A 27 -0.34 26.35 4.24
N ASN A 28 -1.21 25.37 3.99
CA ASN A 28 -0.99 24.00 4.51
C ASN A 28 -1.03 22.88 3.44
N LEU A 29 -1.36 23.20 2.18
CA LEU A 29 -1.22 22.26 1.05
C LEU A 29 0.23 22.11 0.58
N ALA A 30 1.11 23.06 0.92
CA ALA A 30 2.52 22.99 0.57
C ALA A 30 3.18 21.76 1.20
N HIS A 31 2.93 21.50 2.48
CA HIS A 31 3.43 20.30 3.18
C HIS A 31 2.87 19.02 2.56
N CYS A 32 1.57 18.98 2.27
CA CYS A 32 0.97 17.84 1.57
C CYS A 32 1.66 17.61 0.20
N ALA A 33 1.87 18.66 -0.58
CA ALA A 33 2.58 18.60 -1.86
C ALA A 33 4.04 18.13 -1.71
N THR A 34 4.75 18.58 -0.68
CA THR A 34 6.12 18.14 -0.37
C THR A 34 6.13 16.67 0.01
N GLN A 35 5.20 16.20 0.84
CA GLN A 35 5.04 14.78 1.16
C GLN A 35 4.89 13.92 -0.11
N PHE A 36 4.02 14.31 -1.05
CA PHE A 36 3.84 13.58 -2.31
C PHE A 36 5.13 13.50 -3.13
N LYS A 37 5.92 14.59 -3.15
CA LYS A 37 7.22 14.62 -3.84
C LYS A 37 8.24 13.75 -3.12
N ALA A 38 8.30 13.83 -1.79
CA ALA A 38 9.18 13.03 -0.96
C ALA A 38 8.91 11.53 -1.14
N TYR A 39 7.64 11.12 -1.21
CA TYR A 39 7.25 9.74 -1.44
C TYR A 39 7.75 9.23 -2.80
N LYS A 40 7.57 10.03 -3.86
CA LYS A 40 8.11 9.68 -5.20
C LYS A 40 9.63 9.58 -5.24
N ALA A 41 10.31 10.28 -4.34
CA ALA A 41 11.76 10.23 -4.16
C ALA A 41 12.18 9.16 -3.13
N GLU A 42 11.25 8.34 -2.62
CA GLU A 42 11.46 7.32 -1.59
C GLU A 42 12.08 7.87 -0.29
N ASN A 43 11.90 9.17 -0.02
CA ASN A 43 12.35 9.82 1.19
C ASN A 43 11.30 9.68 2.30
N TYR A 44 11.16 8.46 2.83
CA TYR A 44 10.15 8.11 3.81
C TYR A 44 10.17 8.95 5.11
N PRO A 45 11.34 9.31 5.70
CA PRO A 45 11.35 10.21 6.85
C PRO A 45 10.71 11.58 6.55
N LEU A 46 10.97 12.13 5.36
CA LEU A 46 10.37 13.40 4.94
C LEU A 46 8.88 13.25 4.62
N VAL A 47 8.44 12.10 4.10
CA VAL A 47 7.01 11.78 3.93
C VAL A 47 6.29 11.93 5.27
N LEU A 48 6.82 11.28 6.31
CA LEU A 48 6.21 11.31 7.64
C LEU A 48 6.17 12.73 8.22
N GLN A 49 7.31 13.44 8.19
CA GLN A 49 7.42 14.81 8.72
C GLN A 49 6.44 15.77 8.03
N GLU A 50 6.41 15.77 6.70
CA GLU A 50 5.55 16.69 5.94
C GLU A 50 4.08 16.28 6.00
N GLY A 51 3.80 14.98 6.12
CA GLY A 51 2.46 14.44 6.38
C GLY A 51 1.87 14.92 7.69
N ASP A 52 2.64 14.85 8.78
CA ASP A 52 2.20 15.33 10.10
C ASP A 52 1.92 16.83 10.08
N LEU A 53 2.79 17.63 9.44
CA LEU A 53 2.58 19.07 9.26
C LEU A 53 1.34 19.38 8.39
N CYS A 54 1.08 18.57 7.37
CA CYS A 54 -0.11 18.65 6.52
C CYS A 54 -1.39 18.41 7.34
N LEU A 55 -1.41 17.41 8.23
CA LEU A 55 -2.55 17.06 9.07
C LEU A 55 -2.80 18.04 10.23
N GLN A 56 -1.75 18.60 10.85
CA GLN A 56 -1.88 19.47 12.02
C GLN A 56 -2.50 20.83 11.72
N LYS A 57 -2.21 21.40 10.55
CA LYS A 57 -2.44 22.83 10.32
C LYS A 57 -3.78 23.17 9.66
N ASN A 58 -4.57 22.20 9.19
CA ASN A 58 -5.79 22.49 8.43
C ASN A 58 -6.90 21.43 8.54
N PRO A 59 -8.19 21.84 8.43
CA PRO A 59 -9.28 20.91 8.15
C PRO A 59 -9.21 20.47 6.69
N LEU A 60 -8.37 19.48 6.39
CA LEU A 60 -8.34 18.85 5.07
C LEU A 60 -9.65 18.06 4.86
N PRO A 61 -10.18 17.99 3.63
CA PRO A 61 -11.26 17.06 3.32
C PRO A 61 -10.87 15.62 3.69
N ALA A 62 -11.84 14.80 4.13
CA ALA A 62 -11.59 13.42 4.55
C ALA A 62 -10.85 12.60 3.48
N SER A 63 -11.14 12.82 2.20
CA SER A 63 -10.45 12.18 1.08
C SER A 63 -8.96 12.52 1.00
N LEU A 64 -8.57 13.76 1.30
CA LEU A 64 -7.16 14.17 1.31
C LEU A 64 -6.46 13.66 2.57
N GLN A 65 -7.13 13.65 3.72
CA GLN A 65 -6.60 13.02 4.94
C GLN A 65 -6.36 11.53 4.73
N SER A 66 -7.32 10.82 4.12
CA SER A 66 -7.19 9.41 3.76
C SER A 66 -5.93 9.17 2.93
N LEU A 67 -5.73 9.96 1.86
CA LEU A 67 -4.55 9.86 1.01
C LEU A 67 -3.23 10.15 1.77
N VAL A 68 -3.22 11.14 2.66
CA VAL A 68 -2.03 11.44 3.49
C VAL A 68 -1.69 10.24 4.38
N TYR A 69 -2.69 9.70 5.09
CA TYR A 69 -2.49 8.52 5.94
C TYR A 69 -2.06 7.28 5.16
N ALA A 70 -2.57 7.08 3.93
CA ALA A 70 -2.11 5.98 3.07
C ALA A 70 -0.61 6.08 2.77
N LEU A 71 -0.11 7.27 2.43
CA LEU A 71 1.31 7.48 2.18
C LEU A 71 2.17 7.31 3.44
N GLN A 72 1.68 7.77 4.58
CA GLN A 72 2.36 7.54 5.86
C GLN A 72 2.40 6.04 6.19
N ALA A 73 1.35 5.29 5.89
CA ALA A 73 1.33 3.84 6.10
C ALA A 73 2.40 3.13 5.28
N ASP A 74 2.49 3.45 3.99
CA ASP A 74 3.52 2.93 3.09
C ASP A 74 4.93 3.31 3.53
N ALA A 75 5.13 4.57 3.93
CA ALA A 75 6.41 5.05 4.44
C ALA A 75 6.83 4.30 5.72
N HIS A 76 5.89 4.08 6.64
CA HIS A 76 6.13 3.27 7.83
C HIS A 76 6.44 1.82 7.48
N SER A 77 5.73 1.20 6.54
CA SER A 77 5.98 -0.17 6.09
C SER A 77 7.39 -0.31 5.51
N ASN A 78 7.82 0.60 4.63
CA ASN A 78 9.17 0.60 4.06
C ASN A 78 10.27 0.82 5.11
N LEU A 79 9.98 1.60 6.15
CA LEU A 79 10.86 1.79 7.31
C LEU A 79 10.77 0.65 8.34
N LYS A 80 9.95 -0.38 8.09
CA LYS A 80 9.69 -1.52 8.99
C LYS A 80 9.05 -1.12 10.33
N HIS A 81 8.37 0.03 10.36
CA HIS A 81 7.57 0.52 11.48
C HIS A 81 6.15 -0.06 11.40
N PHE A 82 6.02 -1.39 11.47
CA PHE A 82 4.78 -2.09 11.13
C PHE A 82 3.55 -1.70 11.97
N PRO A 83 3.63 -1.51 13.31
CA PRO A 83 2.49 -1.06 14.10
C PRO A 83 1.96 0.31 13.66
N GLN A 84 2.86 1.24 13.33
CA GLN A 84 2.51 2.56 12.82
C GLN A 84 1.93 2.49 11.40
N ALA A 85 2.44 1.59 10.56
CA ALA A 85 1.91 1.35 9.22
C ALA A 85 0.44 0.91 9.28
N VAL A 86 0.15 -0.09 10.12
CA VAL A 86 -1.22 -0.57 10.37
C VAL A 86 -2.12 0.58 10.84
N THR A 87 -1.69 1.32 11.87
CA THR A 87 -2.48 2.42 12.45
C THR A 87 -2.80 3.50 11.41
N ALA A 88 -1.82 3.87 10.58
CA ALA A 88 -2.01 4.86 9.52
C ALA A 88 -2.96 4.34 8.43
N LYS A 89 -2.80 3.08 7.97
CA LYS A 89 -3.69 2.50 6.97
C LYS A 89 -5.12 2.36 7.50
N GLU A 90 -5.33 1.94 8.75
CA GLU A 90 -6.67 1.91 9.37
C GLU A 90 -7.33 3.28 9.37
N LYS A 91 -6.61 4.34 9.76
CA LYS A 91 -7.12 5.72 9.68
C LYS A 91 -7.46 6.12 8.25
N SER A 92 -6.62 5.74 7.28
CA SER A 92 -6.89 5.96 5.86
C SER A 92 -8.23 5.35 5.43
N LEU A 93 -8.49 4.09 5.82
CA LEU A 93 -9.69 3.36 5.43
C LEU A 93 -10.95 3.86 6.15
N GLN A 94 -10.84 4.31 7.40
CA GLN A 94 -11.95 4.96 8.12
C GLN A 94 -12.44 6.23 7.41
N LEU A 95 -11.54 6.91 6.70
CA LEU A 95 -11.82 8.14 5.96
C LEU A 95 -12.18 7.89 4.48
N ALA A 96 -12.03 6.65 4.01
CA ALA A 96 -12.34 6.28 2.64
C ALA A 96 -13.85 6.14 2.43
N THR A 97 -14.35 6.63 1.30
CA THR A 97 -15.80 6.65 1.02
C THR A 97 -16.35 5.32 0.51
N LYS A 98 -15.48 4.42 0.04
CA LYS A 98 -15.84 3.10 -0.51
C LYS A 98 -14.77 2.08 -0.17
N PRO A 99 -15.13 0.87 0.27
CA PRO A 99 -14.19 -0.23 0.39
C PRO A 99 -13.55 -0.56 -0.96
N ASP A 100 -12.22 -0.56 -1.03
CA ASP A 100 -11.45 -1.07 -2.16
C ASP A 100 -10.84 -2.42 -1.75
N PRO A 101 -11.04 -3.51 -2.50
CA PRO A 101 -10.38 -4.79 -2.20
C PRO A 101 -8.86 -4.65 -2.08
N ARG A 102 -8.22 -3.77 -2.86
CA ARG A 102 -6.77 -3.54 -2.78
C ARG A 102 -6.36 -2.98 -1.43
N ASP A 103 -7.14 -2.06 -0.88
CA ASP A 103 -6.86 -1.46 0.42
C ASP A 103 -6.88 -2.52 1.55
N ASN A 104 -7.80 -3.49 1.45
CA ASN A 104 -7.84 -4.63 2.37
C ASN A 104 -6.62 -5.54 2.22
N LEU A 105 -6.13 -5.75 1.00
CA LEU A 105 -4.93 -6.56 0.75
C LEU A 105 -3.65 -5.86 1.24
N ASP A 106 -3.53 -4.55 1.03
CA ASP A 106 -2.44 -3.74 1.58
C ASP A 106 -2.42 -3.81 3.10
N LEU A 107 -3.58 -3.58 3.75
CA LEU A 107 -3.68 -3.67 5.20
C LEU A 107 -3.44 -5.10 5.70
N SER A 108 -3.87 -6.12 4.96
CA SER A 108 -3.57 -7.52 5.24
C SER A 108 -2.07 -7.78 5.25
N ALA A 109 -1.32 -7.29 4.26
CA ALA A 109 0.14 -7.37 4.24
C ALA A 109 0.77 -6.67 5.45
N MET A 110 0.33 -5.46 5.78
CA MET A 110 0.83 -4.72 6.94
C MET A 110 0.54 -5.45 8.27
N TYR A 111 -0.62 -6.10 8.40
CA TYR A 111 -0.92 -6.92 9.57
C TYR A 111 -0.04 -8.16 9.67
N ARG A 112 0.26 -8.83 8.56
CA ARG A 112 1.22 -9.94 8.53
C ARG A 112 2.60 -9.49 8.99
N ASP A 113 3.09 -8.38 8.45
CA ASP A 113 4.40 -7.82 8.83
C ASP A 113 4.43 -7.39 10.30
N ALA A 114 3.30 -6.91 10.83
CA ALA A 114 3.13 -6.59 12.25
C ALA A 114 2.94 -7.82 13.16
N GLY A 115 3.02 -9.05 12.63
CA GLY A 115 2.87 -10.29 13.39
C GLY A 115 1.42 -10.63 13.78
N ASN A 116 0.44 -10.09 13.05
CA ASN A 116 -0.99 -10.35 13.26
C ASN A 116 -1.65 -10.99 12.02
N PRO A 117 -1.26 -12.22 11.65
CA PRO A 117 -1.80 -12.88 10.45
C PRO A 117 -3.28 -13.26 10.58
N LYS A 118 -3.85 -13.29 11.80
CA LYS A 118 -5.29 -13.51 11.99
C LYS A 118 -6.13 -12.37 11.42
N LYS A 119 -5.78 -11.12 11.75
CA LYS A 119 -6.45 -9.95 11.14
C LYS A 119 -6.21 -9.85 9.64
N ALA A 120 -5.02 -10.26 9.19
CA ALA A 120 -4.73 -10.35 7.76
C ALA A 120 -5.67 -11.33 7.04
N LEU A 121 -5.92 -12.50 7.64
CA LEU A 121 -6.85 -13.51 7.13
C LEU A 121 -8.28 -12.97 7.11
N GLU A 122 -8.75 -12.30 8.17
CA GLU A 122 -10.09 -11.70 8.23
C GLU A 122 -10.36 -10.73 7.08
N LEU A 123 -9.39 -9.85 6.76
CA LEU A 123 -9.51 -8.90 5.64
C LEU A 123 -9.58 -9.57 4.28
N VAL A 124 -8.77 -10.60 4.07
CA VAL A 124 -8.76 -11.35 2.82
C VAL A 124 -10.04 -12.15 2.66
N GLN A 125 -10.53 -12.78 3.74
CA GLN A 125 -11.79 -13.51 3.74
C GLN A 125 -12.97 -12.56 3.48
N TYR A 126 -12.96 -11.37 4.08
CA TYR A 126 -13.95 -10.34 3.79
C TYR A 126 -14.02 -10.01 2.29
N ASN A 127 -12.87 -9.89 1.62
CA ASN A 127 -12.87 -9.67 0.16
C ASN A 127 -13.55 -10.81 -0.59
N LEU A 128 -13.23 -12.07 -0.25
CA LEU A 128 -13.79 -13.26 -0.91
C LEU A 128 -15.30 -13.39 -0.65
N ASP A 129 -15.73 -13.25 0.60
CA ASP A 129 -17.13 -13.40 1.03
C ASP A 129 -18.05 -12.36 0.38
N ASN A 130 -17.50 -11.21 0.01
CA ASN A 130 -18.23 -10.11 -0.62
C ASN A 130 -17.99 -10.00 -2.14
N GLY A 131 -17.29 -10.97 -2.75
CA GLY A 131 -16.96 -10.95 -4.18
C GLY A 131 -16.08 -9.77 -4.62
N LEU A 132 -15.39 -9.13 -3.67
CA LEU A 132 -14.54 -7.96 -3.91
C LEU A 132 -13.21 -8.44 -4.51
N GLY A 133 -13.12 -8.35 -5.83
CA GLY A 133 -11.94 -8.77 -6.59
C GLY A 133 -12.25 -9.66 -7.79
N GLU A 134 -13.52 -10.01 -8.01
CA GLU A 134 -13.86 -10.98 -9.07
C GLU A 134 -14.21 -10.38 -10.44
N ALA A 135 -14.77 -9.16 -10.57
CA ALA A 135 -15.24 -8.70 -11.89
C ALA A 135 -15.52 -7.19 -12.07
N GLY A 136 -14.54 -6.27 -11.98
CA GLY A 136 -14.86 -4.86 -12.30
C GLY A 136 -13.69 -3.89 -12.48
N LYS A 137 -13.93 -2.81 -13.26
CA LYS A 137 -12.99 -1.69 -13.58
C LYS A 137 -12.42 -1.09 -12.29
N GLY A 138 -11.35 -1.70 -11.83
CA GLY A 138 -10.76 -1.50 -10.52
C GLY A 138 -9.69 -2.56 -10.23
N SER A 139 -9.88 -3.82 -10.61
CA SER A 139 -8.81 -4.84 -10.56
C SER A 139 -9.25 -6.19 -11.13
N GLY A 140 -8.94 -6.44 -12.40
CA GLY A 140 -8.83 -7.83 -12.86
C GLY A 140 -7.54 -8.42 -12.30
N PHE A 141 -7.58 -9.00 -11.09
CA PHE A 141 -6.43 -9.64 -10.45
C PHE A 141 -6.91 -10.63 -9.36
N HIS A 142 -7.49 -11.78 -9.74
CA HIS A 142 -7.89 -12.79 -8.74
C HIS A 142 -6.68 -13.36 -7.96
N MET A 143 -5.45 -13.16 -8.47
CA MET A 143 -4.24 -13.59 -7.77
C MET A 143 -3.96 -12.88 -6.48
N PRO A 144 -3.95 -11.55 -6.39
CA PRO A 144 -3.78 -10.85 -5.12
C PRO A 144 -4.60 -11.46 -4.00
N THR A 145 -5.92 -11.62 -4.13
CA THR A 145 -6.75 -12.11 -3.02
C THR A 145 -6.37 -13.53 -2.59
N TYR A 146 -6.29 -14.50 -3.50
CA TYR A 146 -5.89 -15.88 -3.16
C TYR A 146 -4.43 -16.01 -2.74
N TYR A 147 -3.54 -15.17 -3.26
CA TYR A 147 -2.14 -15.10 -2.86
C TYR A 147 -2.02 -14.57 -1.43
N HIS A 148 -2.68 -13.46 -1.11
CA HIS A 148 -2.71 -12.92 0.26
C HIS A 148 -3.41 -13.88 1.23
N LEU A 149 -4.40 -14.65 0.77
CA LEU A 149 -5.01 -15.72 1.56
C LEU A 149 -3.96 -16.78 1.91
N GLY A 150 -3.26 -17.31 0.91
CA GLY A 150 -2.22 -18.31 1.10
C GLY A 150 -1.08 -17.80 1.98
N LEU A 151 -0.68 -16.53 1.84
CA LEU A 151 0.32 -15.90 2.69
C LEU A 151 -0.13 -15.78 4.15
N ALA A 152 -1.37 -15.35 4.41
CA ALA A 152 -1.90 -15.27 5.77
C ALA A 152 -2.03 -16.66 6.42
N LEU A 153 -2.47 -17.67 5.66
CA LEU A 153 -2.55 -19.07 6.12
C LEU A 153 -1.15 -19.65 6.39
N THR A 154 -0.15 -19.34 5.57
CA THR A 154 1.24 -19.75 5.78
C THR A 154 1.78 -19.20 7.10
N ASP A 155 1.53 -17.92 7.40
CA ASP A 155 1.96 -17.29 8.65
C ASP A 155 1.24 -17.86 9.89
N LEU A 156 0.05 -18.43 9.70
CA LEU A 156 -0.69 -19.18 10.72
C LEU A 156 -0.23 -20.63 10.87
N GLY A 157 0.70 -21.09 10.03
CA GLY A 157 1.16 -22.49 9.99
C GLY A 157 0.16 -23.45 9.32
N GLN A 158 -0.88 -22.93 8.66
CA GLN A 158 -1.91 -23.69 7.96
C GLN A 158 -1.45 -23.98 6.52
N TYR A 159 -0.36 -24.75 6.39
CA TYR A 159 0.34 -24.91 5.12
C TYR A 159 -0.47 -25.66 4.05
N ARG A 160 -1.35 -26.59 4.45
CA ARG A 160 -2.20 -27.32 3.50
C ARG A 160 -3.21 -26.39 2.86
N GLU A 161 -3.93 -25.63 3.67
CA GLU A 161 -4.90 -24.63 3.25
C GLU A 161 -4.22 -23.52 2.46
N ALA A 162 -3.01 -23.10 2.85
CA ALA A 162 -2.20 -22.16 2.09
C ALA A 162 -1.90 -22.68 0.67
N ALA A 163 -1.49 -23.95 0.54
CA ALA A 163 -1.20 -24.55 -0.75
C ALA A 163 -2.45 -24.65 -1.65
N GLU A 164 -3.62 -24.93 -1.07
CA GLU A 164 -4.91 -24.91 -1.76
C GLU A 164 -5.30 -23.50 -2.24
N ALA A 165 -5.12 -22.48 -1.39
CA ALA A 165 -5.35 -21.09 -1.75
C ALA A 165 -4.45 -20.64 -2.91
N PHE A 166 -3.14 -20.91 -2.83
CA PHE A 166 -2.22 -20.61 -3.93
C PHE A 166 -2.57 -21.38 -5.21
N SER A 167 -3.00 -22.64 -5.10
CA SER A 167 -3.43 -23.44 -6.25
C SER A 167 -4.66 -22.85 -6.94
N THR A 168 -5.65 -22.44 -6.15
CA THR A 168 -6.86 -21.76 -6.65
C THR A 168 -6.50 -20.48 -7.38
N GLY A 169 -5.60 -19.68 -6.81
CA GLY A 169 -5.02 -18.53 -7.51
C GLY A 169 -4.39 -18.95 -8.84
N LEU A 170 -3.41 -19.85 -8.81
CA LEU A 170 -2.63 -20.25 -9.99
C LEU A 170 -3.49 -20.81 -11.13
N GLN A 171 -4.68 -21.36 -10.86
CA GLN A 171 -5.65 -21.73 -11.91
C GLN A 171 -6.18 -20.51 -12.69
N ARG A 172 -6.29 -19.34 -12.03
CA ARG A 172 -6.76 -18.08 -12.62
C ARG A 172 -5.64 -17.30 -13.30
N GLN A 173 -4.43 -17.34 -12.75
CA GLN A 173 -3.26 -16.69 -13.35
C GLN A 173 -2.02 -17.62 -13.24
N PRO A 174 -1.82 -18.48 -14.24
CA PRO A 174 -0.74 -19.46 -14.23
C PRO A 174 0.67 -18.87 -14.36
N ASP A 175 0.83 -17.57 -14.59
CA ASP A 175 2.11 -16.88 -14.76
C ASP A 175 2.55 -16.08 -13.52
N PHE A 176 1.84 -16.20 -12.40
CA PHE A 176 2.21 -15.48 -11.18
C PHE A 176 3.31 -16.22 -10.41
N ALA A 177 4.57 -15.91 -10.75
CA ALA A 177 5.76 -16.54 -10.19
C ALA A 177 5.74 -16.62 -8.65
N TRP A 178 5.34 -15.53 -7.97
CA TRP A 178 5.36 -15.47 -6.51
C TRP A 178 4.42 -16.44 -5.82
N ALA A 179 3.29 -16.83 -6.44
CA ALA A 179 2.44 -17.88 -5.88
C ALA A 179 3.12 -19.25 -5.97
N TYR A 180 3.88 -19.55 -7.04
CA TYR A 180 4.68 -20.77 -7.09
C TYR A 180 5.73 -20.79 -5.97
N TYR A 181 6.48 -19.70 -5.78
CA TYR A 181 7.45 -19.66 -4.69
C TYR A 181 6.79 -19.87 -3.32
N ALA A 182 5.69 -19.16 -3.03
CA ALA A 182 5.00 -19.25 -1.75
C ALA A 182 4.34 -20.62 -1.54
N ARG A 183 3.76 -21.21 -2.58
CA ARG A 183 3.22 -22.58 -2.51
C ARG A 183 4.32 -23.62 -2.32
N GLY A 184 5.49 -23.42 -2.95
CA GLY A 184 6.68 -24.24 -2.72
C GLY A 184 7.16 -24.19 -1.27
N ILE A 185 7.12 -23.02 -0.63
CA ILE A 185 7.38 -22.87 0.83
C ILE A 185 6.34 -23.66 1.64
N ALA A 186 5.06 -23.56 1.31
CA ALA A 186 4.02 -24.32 2.00
C ALA A 186 4.23 -25.84 1.87
N TYR A 187 4.57 -26.34 0.68
CA TYR A 187 4.90 -27.76 0.48
C TYR A 187 6.17 -28.20 1.21
N ASP A 188 7.20 -27.35 1.26
CA ASP A 188 8.42 -27.60 2.03
C ASP A 188 8.12 -27.81 3.53
N HIS A 189 7.25 -26.96 4.11
CA HIS A 189 6.79 -27.12 5.50
C HIS A 189 5.92 -28.38 5.72
N LEU A 190 5.22 -28.85 4.69
CA LEU A 190 4.47 -30.11 4.73
C LEU A 190 5.37 -31.34 4.55
N GLY A 191 6.66 -31.16 4.24
CA GLY A 191 7.60 -32.24 3.93
C GLY A 191 7.42 -32.81 2.51
N ASP A 192 6.56 -32.21 1.68
CA ASP A 192 6.38 -32.60 0.29
C ASP A 192 7.46 -31.96 -0.59
N ARG A 193 8.65 -32.56 -0.52
CA ARG A 193 9.85 -32.04 -1.18
C ARG A 193 9.74 -32.08 -2.71
N ASP A 194 8.97 -33.00 -3.27
CA ASP A 194 8.80 -33.12 -4.72
C ASP A 194 7.92 -31.99 -5.27
N SER A 195 6.76 -31.74 -4.64
CA SER A 195 5.90 -30.61 -5.00
C SER A 195 6.61 -29.28 -4.77
N ALA A 196 7.34 -29.12 -3.66
CA ALA A 196 8.13 -27.93 -3.39
C ALA A 196 9.18 -27.67 -4.49
N LYS A 197 9.94 -28.70 -4.89
CA LYS A 197 10.93 -28.59 -5.96
C LYS A 197 10.30 -28.19 -7.28
N ALA A 198 9.16 -28.79 -7.64
CA ALA A 198 8.45 -28.48 -8.88
C ALA A 198 8.00 -27.01 -8.92
N ASP A 199 7.46 -26.50 -7.82
CA ASP A 199 7.03 -25.11 -7.69
C ASP A 199 8.22 -24.13 -7.71
N PHE A 200 9.32 -24.45 -7.03
CA PHE A 200 10.54 -23.64 -7.08
C PHE A 200 11.16 -23.58 -8.47
N LEU A 201 11.14 -24.68 -9.23
CA LEU A 201 11.55 -24.69 -10.64
C LEU A 201 10.62 -23.81 -11.49
N LYS A 202 9.32 -23.87 -11.25
CA LYS A 202 8.36 -23.04 -11.99
C LYS A 202 8.54 -21.56 -11.68
N PHE A 203 8.79 -21.21 -10.42
CA PHE A 203 9.17 -19.85 -10.02
C PHE A 203 10.41 -19.37 -10.77
N SER A 204 11.50 -20.14 -10.78
CA SER A 204 12.76 -19.74 -11.41
C SER A 204 12.66 -19.56 -12.93
N GLN A 205 11.73 -20.27 -13.58
CA GLN A 205 11.46 -20.14 -15.02
C GLN A 205 10.69 -18.85 -15.39
N ILE A 206 9.90 -18.30 -14.48
CA ILE A 206 8.98 -17.18 -14.76
C ILE A 206 9.52 -15.86 -14.19
N VAL A 207 10.14 -15.91 -13.00
CA VAL A 207 10.54 -14.70 -12.29
C VAL A 207 11.62 -13.94 -13.06
N LYS A 208 11.48 -12.61 -13.13
CA LYS A 208 12.55 -11.76 -13.67
C LYS A 208 13.66 -11.65 -12.62
N LYS A 209 14.89 -11.99 -13.02
CA LYS A 209 16.09 -12.00 -12.16
C LYS A 209 16.25 -10.80 -11.23
N LYS A 210 15.91 -9.59 -11.70
CA LYS A 210 16.01 -8.35 -10.90
C LYS A 210 15.12 -8.32 -9.65
N TYR A 211 14.11 -9.18 -9.56
CA TYR A 211 13.22 -9.30 -8.39
C TYR A 211 13.62 -10.43 -7.45
N VAL A 212 14.68 -11.19 -7.77
CA VAL A 212 15.11 -12.33 -6.97
C VAL A 212 16.18 -11.88 -5.97
N GLU A 213 15.75 -11.63 -4.74
CA GLU A 213 16.64 -11.39 -3.59
C GLU A 213 17.47 -12.62 -3.19
N GLU A 214 18.53 -12.40 -2.41
CA GLU A 214 19.43 -13.45 -1.91
C GLU A 214 18.71 -14.55 -1.12
N LYS A 215 17.67 -14.20 -0.34
CA LYS A 215 16.87 -15.19 0.40
C LYS A 215 16.19 -16.20 -0.53
N HIS A 216 15.71 -15.75 -1.70
CA HIS A 216 15.10 -16.64 -2.69
C HIS A 216 16.16 -17.53 -3.31
N LYS A 217 17.34 -16.99 -3.66
CA LYS A 217 18.45 -17.78 -4.23
C LYS A 217 18.92 -18.86 -3.26
N ALA A 218 19.07 -18.52 -1.97
CA ALA A 218 19.42 -19.47 -0.92
C ALA A 218 18.40 -20.62 -0.85
N LYS A 219 17.11 -20.29 -0.82
CA LYS A 219 16.05 -21.32 -0.79
C LYS A 219 16.07 -22.22 -2.03
N LEU A 220 16.25 -21.64 -3.22
CA LEU A 220 16.36 -22.40 -4.46
C LEU A 220 17.59 -23.32 -4.49
N ALA A 221 18.71 -22.89 -3.91
CA ALA A 221 19.93 -23.68 -3.83
C ALA A 221 19.77 -24.94 -2.95
N GLU A 222 18.95 -24.90 -1.89
CA GLU A 222 18.59 -26.09 -1.08
C GLU A 222 17.93 -27.21 -1.92
N TYR A 223 17.38 -26.83 -3.07
CA TYR A 223 16.71 -27.71 -4.03
C TYR A 223 17.55 -27.97 -5.30
N GLY A 224 18.79 -27.47 -5.34
CA GLY A 224 19.68 -27.59 -6.50
C GLY A 224 19.25 -26.75 -7.70
N ILE A 225 18.51 -25.66 -7.47
CA ILE A 225 17.96 -24.80 -8.52
C ILE A 225 18.75 -23.49 -8.57
N SER A 226 19.19 -23.11 -9.77
CA SER A 226 19.83 -21.82 -10.03
C SER A 226 18.90 -20.93 -10.84
N VAL A 227 18.90 -19.63 -10.54
CA VAL A 227 18.19 -18.62 -11.34
C VAL A 227 19.16 -18.10 -12.40
N LEU A 228 18.88 -18.40 -13.67
CA LEU A 228 19.67 -17.95 -14.83
C LEU A 228 19.58 -16.42 -15.00
#